data_AF-A0A7X8BYB8-F1
#
_entry.id   AF-A0A7X8BYB8-F1
#
_cell.length_a   1.000
_cell.length_b   1.000
_cell.length_c   1.000
_cell.angle_alpha   90.00
_cell.angle_beta   90.00
_cell.angle_gamma   90.00
#
_symmetry.space_group_name_H-M   'P 1'
#
loop_
_entity.id
_entity.type
_entity.pdbx_description
1 polymer ?
#
loop_
_entity_poly.entity_id
_entity_poly.type
_entity_poly.pdbx_seq_one_letter_code
_entity_poly.pdbx_strand_id
1 'polypeptide(L)'
;MLNNKPYIDTIIEISLPYLKETFPNEPRLEEFLKAVNFLKSKTQHKEVIDSFINIYINFVKEDYQNQYKEINVNLVDFLEAKDDGVKIIWGDCLTAMRGMKSESIHLMVTSPPYYNAREYSQWNNLNDYLEDMRLIIKEAYRVLDNHRVFVFNVGDIFDNDNLTTSSTWGKRRIPLGAYFTKIFEEEGFTFVDDFIWDKGEVQSERHKNRNKPYPFYQYPINCYEHILIFHKHRKDETRYPCPVCGCLKVNGNAFSEIGIKSWECKNFECFERSKANRGKRFSLKSIITQSRQTEKFAIDEEFIKKWRRDIIKINPVIKINSRGQNILGHTAPFPSEIPEFAVKMFSYPDDYVLDPFAGSFTSVITAKKLGRVGIGIELNKAMFGESSMNNLINSLQAGLFEQNEIEIAEINLL
;
A
#
# COMPACT_ATOMS: atom_id res chain seq x y z
N MET A 1 9.00 5.33 -52.29
CA MET A 1 8.65 4.34 -51.26
C MET A 1 9.02 4.94 -49.92
N LEU A 2 8.07 5.54 -49.21
CA LEU A 2 8.32 6.13 -47.90
C LEU A 2 8.62 4.97 -46.94
N ASN A 3 9.81 5.00 -46.32
CA ASN A 3 10.29 3.98 -45.40
C ASN A 3 9.24 3.70 -44.33
N ASN A 4 8.68 2.49 -44.35
CA ASN A 4 7.73 1.99 -43.36
C ASN A 4 8.49 1.58 -42.08
N LYS A 5 9.29 2.50 -41.52
CA LYS A 5 10.10 2.26 -40.33
C LYS A 5 9.16 2.08 -39.13
N PRO A 6 9.26 0.98 -38.37
CA PRO A 6 8.48 0.80 -37.15
C PRO A 6 8.70 1.95 -36.16
N TYR A 7 7.63 2.43 -35.53
CA TYR A 7 7.71 3.60 -34.63
C TYR A 7 8.65 3.37 -33.43
N ILE A 8 8.74 2.13 -32.94
CA ILE A 8 9.68 1.76 -31.87
C ILE A 8 11.14 2.04 -32.26
N ASP A 9 11.52 1.87 -33.52
CA ASP A 9 12.89 2.14 -33.97
C ASP A 9 13.19 3.65 -33.92
N THR A 10 12.18 4.51 -34.09
CA THR A 10 12.29 5.95 -33.88
C THR A 10 12.47 6.29 -32.40
N ILE A 11 11.70 5.65 -31.51
CA ILE A 11 11.86 5.80 -30.06
C ILE A 11 13.28 5.41 -29.63
N ILE A 12 13.76 4.24 -30.07
CA ILE A 12 15.09 3.72 -29.72
C ILE A 12 16.19 4.65 -30.25
N GLU A 13 16.14 5.06 -31.52
CA GLU A 13 17.16 5.93 -32.11
C GLU A 13 17.32 7.25 -31.34
N ILE A 14 16.20 7.92 -31.03
CA ILE A 14 16.21 9.18 -30.27
C ILE A 14 16.67 8.95 -28.82
N SER A 15 16.36 7.78 -28.26
CA SER A 15 16.55 7.49 -26.84
C SER A 15 17.87 6.81 -26.51
N LEU A 16 18.60 6.27 -27.50
CA LEU A 16 19.77 5.42 -27.31
C LEU A 16 20.85 6.01 -26.38
N PRO A 17 21.24 7.31 -26.50
CA PRO A 17 22.22 7.88 -25.57
C PRO A 17 21.76 7.83 -24.11
N TYR A 18 20.47 8.09 -23.86
CA TYR A 18 19.88 8.08 -22.53
C TYR A 18 19.61 6.66 -21.99
N LEU A 19 19.33 5.71 -22.90
CA LEU A 19 19.24 4.30 -22.54
C LEU A 19 20.59 3.78 -22.06
N LYS A 20 21.71 4.17 -22.69
CA LYS A 20 23.07 3.84 -22.23
C LYS A 20 23.42 4.48 -20.89
N GLU A 21 22.92 5.68 -20.61
CA GLU A 21 23.05 6.31 -19.28
C GLU A 21 22.27 5.55 -18.20
N THR A 22 21.05 5.10 -18.52
CA THR A 22 20.16 4.39 -17.57
C THR A 22 20.64 2.96 -17.33
N PHE A 23 21.00 2.25 -18.41
CA PHE A 23 21.45 0.87 -18.42
C PHE A 23 22.92 0.83 -18.89
N PRO A 24 23.89 1.23 -18.04
CA PRO A 24 25.29 1.32 -18.43
C PRO A 24 25.96 -0.06 -18.64
N ASN A 25 25.33 -1.13 -18.17
CA ASN A 25 25.77 -2.50 -18.41
C ASN A 25 25.26 -2.97 -19.78
N GLU A 26 26.19 -3.22 -20.72
CA GLU A 26 25.85 -3.63 -22.11
C GLU A 26 24.91 -4.85 -22.17
N PRO A 27 25.17 -5.97 -21.45
CA PRO A 27 24.21 -7.08 -21.37
C PRO A 27 22.79 -6.67 -20.94
N ARG A 28 22.64 -5.78 -19.96
CA ARG A 28 21.33 -5.30 -19.50
C ARG A 28 20.63 -4.43 -20.55
N LEU A 29 21.37 -3.58 -21.25
CA LEU A 29 20.83 -2.80 -22.38
C LEU A 29 20.37 -3.72 -23.52
N GLU A 30 21.15 -4.74 -23.86
CA GLU A 30 20.76 -5.73 -24.87
C GLU A 30 19.50 -6.50 -24.48
N GLU A 31 19.37 -6.88 -23.21
CA GLU A 31 18.18 -7.53 -22.67
C GLU A 31 16.95 -6.63 -22.83
N PHE A 32 17.06 -5.36 -22.47
CA PHE A 32 15.98 -4.38 -22.67
C PHE A 32 15.61 -4.23 -24.15
N LEU A 33 16.60 -4.09 -25.04
CA LEU A 33 16.37 -3.96 -26.48
C LEU A 33 15.70 -5.21 -27.09
N LYS A 34 16.04 -6.41 -26.60
CA LYS A 34 15.36 -7.66 -26.96
C LYS A 34 13.91 -7.65 -26.48
N ALA A 35 13.66 -7.21 -25.24
CA ALA A 35 12.32 -7.17 -24.65
C ALA A 35 11.35 -6.25 -25.41
N VAL A 36 11.83 -5.15 -26.00
CA VAL A 36 10.99 -4.23 -26.79
C VAL A 36 10.90 -4.59 -28.29
N ASN A 37 11.66 -5.59 -28.76
CA ASN A 37 11.77 -5.87 -30.20
C ASN A 37 10.44 -6.31 -30.83
N PHE A 38 9.56 -7.00 -30.08
CA PHE A 38 8.25 -7.43 -30.59
C PHE A 38 7.34 -6.23 -30.97
N LEU A 39 7.58 -5.05 -30.40
CA LEU A 39 6.83 -3.83 -30.70
C LEU A 39 6.99 -3.36 -32.15
N LYS A 40 7.99 -3.88 -32.89
CA LYS A 40 8.13 -3.64 -34.33
C LYS A 40 6.94 -4.13 -35.14
N SER A 41 6.21 -5.13 -34.63
CA SER A 41 5.01 -5.67 -35.27
C SER A 41 3.75 -4.83 -35.04
N LYS A 42 3.79 -3.88 -34.10
CA LYS A 42 2.62 -3.07 -33.72
C LYS A 42 2.48 -1.87 -34.66
N THR A 43 1.25 -1.60 -35.09
CA THR A 43 0.95 -0.53 -36.06
C THR A 43 0.49 0.77 -35.40
N GLN A 44 -0.11 0.69 -34.20
CA GLN A 44 -0.61 1.86 -33.49
C GLN A 44 0.48 2.47 -32.60
N HIS A 45 0.81 3.75 -32.84
CA HIS A 45 1.83 4.46 -32.05
C HIS A 45 1.52 4.46 -30.55
N LYS A 46 0.25 4.65 -30.17
CA LYS A 46 -0.16 4.70 -28.75
C LYS A 46 0.14 3.37 -28.04
N GLU A 47 -0.20 2.24 -28.66
CA GLU A 47 0.10 0.91 -28.13
C GLU A 47 1.61 0.68 -27.99
N VAL A 48 2.40 1.10 -28.99
CA VAL A 48 3.88 1.03 -28.93
C VAL A 48 4.43 1.85 -27.77
N ILE A 49 3.96 3.09 -27.61
CA ILE A 49 4.42 4.01 -26.55
C ILE A 49 4.09 3.45 -25.17
N ASP A 50 2.85 3.04 -24.94
CA ASP A 50 2.41 2.53 -23.64
C ASP A 50 3.15 1.24 -23.27
N SER A 51 3.33 0.34 -24.24
CA SER A 51 4.09 -0.89 -24.02
C SER A 51 5.56 -0.60 -23.74
N PHE A 52 6.19 0.30 -24.51
CA PHE A 52 7.59 0.68 -24.29
C PHE A 52 7.80 1.31 -22.91
N ILE A 53 6.92 2.22 -22.49
CA ILE A 53 7.00 2.88 -21.18
C ILE A 53 6.84 1.85 -20.06
N ASN A 54 5.88 0.94 -20.16
CA ASN A 54 5.67 -0.09 -19.16
C ASN A 54 6.88 -1.02 -19.05
N ILE A 55 7.44 -1.48 -20.18
CA ILE A 55 8.65 -2.31 -20.19
C ILE A 55 9.83 -1.55 -19.59
N TYR A 56 10.03 -0.29 -19.96
CA TYR A 56 11.11 0.55 -19.41
C TYR A 56 10.99 0.74 -17.90
N ILE A 57 9.78 1.07 -17.39
CA ILE A 57 9.53 1.22 -15.96
C ILE A 57 9.80 -0.09 -15.22
N ASN A 58 9.40 -1.23 -15.78
CA ASN A 58 9.67 -2.54 -15.19
C ASN A 58 11.17 -2.85 -15.11
N PHE A 59 11.94 -2.58 -16.16
CA PHE A 59 13.40 -2.78 -16.14
C PHE A 59 14.10 -1.89 -15.10
N VAL A 60 13.70 -0.62 -15.00
CA VAL A 60 14.22 0.30 -13.96
C VAL A 60 13.86 -0.21 -12.56
N LYS A 61 12.64 -0.70 -12.39
CA LYS A 61 12.15 -1.25 -11.12
C LYS A 61 12.91 -2.52 -10.73
N GLU A 62 13.15 -3.43 -11.67
CA GLU A 62 13.96 -4.63 -11.47
C GLU A 62 15.39 -4.26 -11.05
N ASP A 63 16.02 -3.29 -11.72
CA ASP A 63 17.36 -2.84 -11.37
C ASP A 63 17.42 -2.26 -9.95
N TYR A 64 16.37 -1.54 -9.53
CA TYR A 64 16.23 -1.08 -8.15
C TYR A 64 16.04 -2.24 -7.17
N GLN A 65 15.15 -3.19 -7.49
CA GLN A 65 14.88 -4.37 -6.67
C GLN A 65 16.15 -5.20 -6.43
N ASN A 66 16.98 -5.37 -7.47
CA ASN A 66 18.22 -6.15 -7.43
C ASN A 66 19.30 -5.55 -6.52
N GLN A 67 19.15 -4.29 -6.06
CA GLN A 67 20.06 -3.70 -5.08
C GLN A 67 19.86 -4.31 -3.68
N TYR A 68 18.67 -4.82 -3.38
CA TYR A 68 18.37 -5.50 -2.12
C TYR A 68 18.55 -7.02 -2.29
N LYS A 69 19.47 -7.61 -1.53
CA LYS A 69 19.87 -9.02 -1.70
C LYS A 69 19.21 -10.01 -0.75
N GLU A 70 18.61 -9.53 0.33
CA GLU A 70 18.09 -10.36 1.42
C GLU A 70 16.66 -10.85 1.13
N ILE A 71 16.44 -11.48 -0.03
CA ILE A 71 15.12 -12.02 -0.40
C ILE A 71 14.97 -13.50 -0.03
N ASN A 72 13.74 -13.93 0.27
CA ASN A 72 13.39 -15.35 0.40
C ASN A 72 12.74 -15.81 -0.91
N VAL A 73 13.47 -16.60 -1.69
CA VAL A 73 13.03 -17.06 -3.03
C VAL A 73 11.70 -17.81 -2.96
N ASN A 74 11.51 -18.70 -1.99
CA ASN A 74 10.25 -19.46 -1.85
C ASN A 74 9.07 -18.53 -1.56
N LEU A 75 9.28 -17.48 -0.75
CA LEU A 75 8.24 -16.48 -0.47
C LEU A 75 7.93 -15.63 -1.71
N VAL A 76 8.95 -15.23 -2.45
CA VAL A 76 8.78 -14.49 -3.71
C VAL A 76 8.00 -15.33 -4.72
N ASP A 77 8.39 -16.58 -4.92
CA ASP A 77 7.71 -17.49 -5.85
C ASP A 77 6.24 -17.72 -5.44
N PHE A 78 5.98 -17.86 -4.14
CA PHE A 78 4.63 -17.92 -3.59
C PHE A 78 3.82 -16.64 -3.90
N LEU A 79 4.41 -15.47 -3.71
CA LEU A 79 3.75 -14.19 -3.98
C LEU A 79 3.50 -13.95 -5.48
N GLU A 80 4.39 -14.42 -6.35
CA GLU A 80 4.30 -14.24 -7.81
C GLU A 80 3.52 -15.35 -8.52
N ALA A 81 3.18 -16.44 -7.81
CA ALA A 81 2.39 -17.53 -8.34
C ALA A 81 1.04 -17.02 -8.87
N LYS A 82 0.66 -17.50 -10.07
CA LYS A 82 -0.63 -17.22 -10.69
C LYS A 82 -1.68 -18.16 -10.11
N ASP A 83 -2.38 -17.68 -9.09
CA ASP A 83 -3.47 -18.35 -8.39
C ASP A 83 -4.70 -17.44 -8.31
N ASP A 84 -5.66 -17.78 -7.45
CA ASP A 84 -6.86 -16.98 -7.23
C ASP A 84 -6.60 -15.65 -6.48
N GLY A 85 -5.36 -15.27 -6.18
CA GLY A 85 -5.04 -13.95 -5.64
C GLY A 85 -5.43 -13.78 -4.17
N VAL A 86 -5.51 -14.87 -3.41
CA VAL A 86 -5.66 -14.87 -1.95
C VAL A 86 -4.44 -15.55 -1.35
N LYS A 87 -3.56 -14.76 -0.73
CA LYS A 87 -2.24 -15.23 -0.27
C LYS A 87 -2.05 -14.97 1.22
N ILE A 88 -1.90 -16.04 1.99
CA ILE A 88 -1.77 -15.99 3.44
C ILE A 88 -0.36 -16.42 3.86
N ILE A 89 0.28 -15.58 4.67
CA ILE A 89 1.61 -15.83 5.23
C ILE A 89 1.45 -15.98 6.73
N TRP A 90 1.78 -17.16 7.26
CA TRP A 90 1.84 -17.39 8.70
C TRP A 90 3.24 -17.12 9.20
N GLY A 91 3.42 -16.11 10.05
CA GLY A 91 4.74 -15.72 10.54
C GLY A 91 4.85 -14.29 11.03
N ASP A 92 6.05 -13.92 11.47
CA ASP A 92 6.38 -12.55 11.85
C ASP A 92 6.41 -11.63 10.62
N CYS A 93 5.72 -10.48 10.71
CA CYS A 93 5.54 -9.57 9.59
C CYS A 93 6.84 -8.88 9.16
N LEU A 94 7.74 -8.58 10.08
CA LEU A 94 9.05 -8.00 9.76
C LEU A 94 9.89 -9.01 8.98
N THR A 95 9.95 -10.25 9.44
CA THR A 95 10.66 -11.36 8.78
C THR A 95 10.09 -11.65 7.40
N ALA A 96 8.76 -11.73 7.28
CA ALA A 96 8.09 -11.95 6.01
C ALA A 96 8.39 -10.82 5.02
N MET A 97 8.23 -9.54 5.42
CA MET A 97 8.49 -8.41 4.53
C MET A 97 9.97 -8.31 4.13
N ARG A 98 10.93 -8.60 5.02
CA ARG A 98 12.35 -8.73 4.65
C ARG A 98 12.55 -9.71 3.50
N GLY A 99 11.86 -10.85 3.54
CA GLY A 99 11.91 -11.83 2.46
C GLY A 99 11.29 -11.39 1.12
N MET A 100 10.56 -10.27 1.05
CA MET A 100 9.91 -9.79 -0.17
C MET A 100 10.84 -8.92 -1.04
N LYS A 101 10.56 -8.86 -2.34
CA LYS A 101 11.21 -7.89 -3.25
C LYS A 101 10.84 -6.45 -2.85
N SER A 102 11.78 -5.53 -3.00
CA SER A 102 11.48 -4.10 -2.81
C SER A 102 10.39 -3.67 -3.80
N GLU A 103 9.56 -2.70 -3.46
CA GLU A 103 8.55 -2.15 -4.37
C GLU A 103 7.61 -3.19 -5.02
N SER A 104 7.34 -4.31 -4.36
CA SER A 104 6.49 -5.39 -4.87
C SER A 104 5.01 -5.22 -4.51
N ILE A 105 4.68 -4.36 -3.55
CA ILE A 105 3.33 -4.17 -3.03
C ILE A 105 2.73 -2.86 -3.55
N HIS A 106 1.48 -2.87 -3.99
CA HIS A 106 0.86 -1.72 -4.64
C HIS A 106 -0.01 -0.87 -3.71
N LEU A 107 -0.46 -1.42 -2.59
CA LEU A 107 -1.23 -0.75 -1.54
C LEU A 107 -1.01 -1.49 -0.22
N MET A 108 -0.95 -0.74 0.89
CA MET A 108 -1.05 -1.32 2.23
C MET A 108 -2.27 -0.76 2.96
N VAL A 109 -2.99 -1.63 3.64
CA VAL A 109 -4.06 -1.24 4.57
C VAL A 109 -4.03 -2.16 5.78
N THR A 110 -3.96 -1.59 6.98
CA THR A 110 -3.83 -2.37 8.20
C THR A 110 -4.27 -1.61 9.45
N SER A 111 -4.31 -2.33 10.56
CA SER A 111 -4.37 -1.79 11.92
C SER A 111 -3.34 -2.54 12.76
N PRO A 112 -2.34 -1.87 13.35
CA PRO A 112 -1.30 -2.55 14.12
C PRO A 112 -1.88 -3.16 15.41
N PRO A 113 -1.19 -4.14 16.02
CA PRO A 113 -1.45 -4.46 17.41
C PRO A 113 -1.11 -3.24 18.28
N TYR A 114 -2.08 -2.75 19.06
CA TYR A 114 -1.85 -1.58 19.91
C TYR A 114 -1.06 -2.00 21.16
N TYR A 115 -0.17 -1.12 21.62
CA TYR A 115 0.67 -1.34 22.79
C TYR A 115 -0.10 -1.93 23.98
N ASN A 116 0.23 -3.18 24.33
CA ASN A 116 -0.31 -3.95 25.46
C ASN A 116 -1.85 -4.01 25.54
N ALA A 117 -2.56 -3.71 24.47
CA ALA A 117 -4.01 -3.66 24.46
C ALA A 117 -4.66 -5.07 24.49
N ARG A 118 -3.90 -6.11 24.11
CA ARG A 118 -4.33 -7.51 23.99
C ARG A 118 -3.28 -8.48 24.51
N GLU A 119 -3.71 -9.67 24.89
CA GLU A 119 -2.85 -10.71 25.51
C GLU A 119 -1.73 -11.20 24.58
N TYR A 120 -1.95 -11.18 23.26
CA TYR A 120 -0.98 -11.59 22.26
C TYR A 120 0.02 -10.50 21.86
N SER A 121 -0.09 -9.29 22.43
CA SER A 121 0.71 -8.12 22.07
C SER A 121 1.32 -7.52 23.34
N GLN A 122 2.53 -7.95 23.73
CA GLN A 122 3.14 -7.58 25.02
C GLN A 122 4.57 -7.06 24.83
N TRP A 123 4.82 -5.82 25.24
CA TRP A 123 6.13 -5.17 25.29
C TRP A 123 6.40 -4.63 26.70
N ASN A 124 7.69 -4.51 27.07
CA ASN A 124 8.05 -4.08 28.43
C ASN A 124 7.67 -2.62 28.70
N ASN A 125 7.87 -1.76 27.70
CA ASN A 125 7.59 -0.34 27.77
C ASN A 125 7.22 0.23 26.40
N LEU A 126 6.72 1.46 26.39
CA LEU A 126 6.27 2.13 25.16
C LEU A 126 7.38 2.34 24.13
N ASN A 127 8.64 2.57 24.53
CA ASN A 127 9.74 2.76 23.58
C ASN A 127 10.07 1.46 22.85
N ASP A 128 10.07 0.31 23.54
CA ASP A 128 10.29 -1.00 22.91
C ASP A 128 9.25 -1.26 21.81
N TYR A 129 7.98 -0.93 22.09
CA TYR A 129 6.89 -1.04 21.11
C TYR A 129 7.08 -0.11 19.91
N LEU A 130 7.38 1.17 20.16
CA LEU A 130 7.55 2.14 19.07
C LEU A 130 8.77 1.81 18.19
N GLU A 131 9.83 1.24 18.75
CA GLU A 131 10.99 0.79 17.98
C GLU A 131 10.68 -0.44 17.13
N ASP A 132 9.98 -1.42 17.69
CA ASP A 132 9.52 -2.60 16.95
C ASP A 132 8.64 -2.19 15.75
N MET A 133 7.68 -1.29 15.99
CA MET A 133 6.86 -0.70 14.94
C MET A 133 7.68 0.10 13.91
N ARG A 134 8.70 0.86 14.34
CA ARG A 134 9.59 1.59 13.43
C ARG A 134 10.29 0.64 12.45
N LEU A 135 10.82 -0.48 12.93
CA LEU A 135 11.46 -1.47 12.08
C LEU A 135 10.50 -2.04 11.03
N ILE A 136 9.25 -2.31 11.44
CA ILE A 136 8.19 -2.79 10.54
C ILE A 136 7.82 -1.72 9.50
N ILE A 137 7.66 -0.46 9.91
CA ILE A 137 7.30 0.66 9.02
C ILE A 137 8.41 0.93 8.01
N LYS A 138 9.67 0.89 8.45
CA LYS A 138 10.83 1.01 7.56
C LYS A 138 10.86 -0.08 6.50
N GLU A 139 10.55 -1.31 6.89
CA GLU A 139 10.49 -2.43 5.96
C GLU A 139 9.30 -2.32 5.02
N ALA A 140 8.14 -1.87 5.52
CA ALA A 140 6.96 -1.55 4.73
C ALA A 140 7.26 -0.48 3.67
N TYR A 141 8.04 0.56 4.01
CA TYR A 141 8.50 1.56 3.04
C TYR A 141 9.32 0.91 1.92
N ARG A 142 10.18 -0.06 2.23
CA ARG A 142 10.98 -0.76 1.19
C ARG A 142 10.09 -1.56 0.23
N VAL A 143 9.17 -2.35 0.76
CA VAL A 143 8.35 -3.28 -0.04
C VAL A 143 7.18 -2.61 -0.76
N LEU A 144 6.65 -1.49 -0.25
CA LEU A 144 5.62 -0.70 -0.94
C LEU A 144 6.21 -0.09 -2.23
N ASP A 145 5.49 -0.13 -3.33
CA ASP A 145 5.93 0.39 -4.62
C ASP A 145 6.01 1.92 -4.60
N ASN A 146 6.87 2.49 -5.45
CA ASN A 146 7.08 3.93 -5.47
C ASN A 146 5.80 4.66 -5.91
N HIS A 147 5.51 5.80 -5.30
CA HIS A 147 4.26 6.57 -5.50
C HIS A 147 2.97 5.84 -5.11
N ARG A 148 3.04 4.84 -4.23
CA ARG A 148 1.87 4.16 -3.65
C ARG A 148 1.56 4.61 -2.22
N VAL A 149 0.47 4.08 -1.69
CA VAL A 149 -0.19 4.55 -0.47
C VAL A 149 -0.16 3.48 0.61
N PHE A 150 0.00 3.92 1.87
CA PHE A 150 -0.21 3.12 3.06
C PHE A 150 -1.34 3.78 3.86
N VAL A 151 -2.47 3.08 4.00
CA VAL A 151 -3.59 3.43 4.87
C VAL A 151 -3.43 2.73 6.23
N PHE A 152 -3.35 3.49 7.31
CA PHE A 152 -3.00 2.97 8.64
C PHE A 152 -4.05 3.36 9.67
N ASN A 153 -4.84 2.38 10.13
CA ASN A 153 -5.87 2.60 11.15
C ASN A 153 -5.30 2.46 12.56
N VAL A 154 -5.34 3.52 13.37
CA VAL A 154 -4.83 3.51 14.75
C VAL A 154 -5.68 4.36 15.70
N GLY A 155 -5.93 3.83 16.89
CA GLY A 155 -6.61 4.54 17.97
C GLY A 155 -5.67 4.91 19.11
N ASP A 156 -5.87 6.09 19.68
CA ASP A 156 -5.25 6.44 20.95
C ASP A 156 -5.75 5.52 22.06
N ILE A 157 -4.82 5.05 22.89
CA ILE A 157 -5.10 4.13 24.00
C ILE A 157 -4.94 4.83 25.34
N PHE A 158 -5.50 4.22 26.39
CA PHE A 158 -5.31 4.66 27.77
C PHE A 158 -4.66 3.53 28.58
N ASP A 159 -3.35 3.66 28.82
CA ASP A 159 -2.59 2.70 29.60
C ASP A 159 -1.35 3.33 30.24
N ASN A 160 -0.56 2.51 30.95
CA ASN A 160 0.72 2.91 31.50
C ASN A 160 1.84 2.67 30.47
N ASP A 161 2.59 3.73 30.14
CA ASP A 161 3.72 3.65 29.21
C ASP A 161 4.93 2.88 29.74
N ASN A 162 4.96 2.60 31.05
CA ASN A 162 6.05 1.92 31.77
C ASN A 162 7.44 2.58 31.54
N LEU A 163 7.48 3.88 31.26
CA LEU A 163 8.73 4.62 31.07
C LEU A 163 9.27 5.19 32.38
N THR A 164 8.37 5.70 33.21
CA THR A 164 8.73 6.39 34.47
C THR A 164 8.07 5.78 35.70
N THR A 165 6.93 5.10 35.52
CA THR A 165 6.15 4.49 36.58
C THR A 165 5.59 3.16 36.09
N SER A 166 5.66 2.12 36.91
CA SER A 166 5.03 0.82 36.64
C SER A 166 3.69 0.66 37.38
N SER A 167 3.28 1.68 38.14
CA SER A 167 2.06 1.64 38.95
C SER A 167 0.80 1.65 38.08
N THR A 168 -0.24 0.93 38.49
CA THR A 168 -1.56 0.98 37.81
C THR A 168 -2.21 2.37 37.86
N TRP A 169 -1.74 3.24 38.76
CA TRP A 169 -2.15 4.65 38.85
C TRP A 169 -1.44 5.56 37.84
N GLY A 170 -0.35 5.08 37.20
CA GLY A 170 0.42 5.82 36.21
C GLY A 170 -0.19 5.86 34.81
N LYS A 171 -1.42 5.36 34.65
CA LYS A 171 -2.09 5.30 33.34
C LYS A 171 -2.41 6.70 32.81
N ARG A 172 -2.16 6.89 31.53
CA ARG A 172 -2.45 8.14 30.80
C ARG A 172 -2.95 7.83 29.40
N ARG A 173 -3.39 8.87 28.70
CA ARG A 173 -3.61 8.78 27.26
C ARG A 173 -2.25 8.68 26.56
N ILE A 174 -2.11 7.66 25.72
CA ILE A 174 -0.95 7.45 24.86
C ILE A 174 -1.41 7.80 23.44
N PRO A 175 -0.94 8.93 22.88
CA PRO A 175 -1.38 9.43 21.58
C PRO A 175 -0.69 8.67 20.45
N LEU A 176 -1.10 7.42 20.23
CA LEU A 176 -0.48 6.54 19.24
C LEU A 176 -0.55 7.14 17.83
N GLY A 177 -1.67 7.79 17.46
CA GLY A 177 -1.79 8.45 16.16
C GLY A 177 -0.65 9.43 15.89
N ALA A 178 -0.34 10.29 16.88
CA ALA A 178 0.75 11.26 16.78
C ALA A 178 2.14 10.60 16.70
N TYR A 179 2.37 9.53 17.47
CA TYR A 179 3.65 8.82 17.45
C TYR A 179 3.89 8.10 16.13
N PHE A 180 2.85 7.44 15.59
CA PHE A 180 2.95 6.79 14.29
C PHE A 180 3.17 7.80 13.16
N THR A 181 2.42 8.91 13.11
CA THR A 181 2.66 9.96 12.10
C THR A 181 4.11 10.41 12.10
N LYS A 182 4.70 10.65 13.27
CA LYS A 182 6.12 11.00 13.37
C LYS A 182 7.05 9.91 12.84
N ILE A 183 6.84 8.64 13.24
CA ILE A 183 7.68 7.52 12.79
C ILE A 183 7.59 7.35 11.27
N PHE A 184 6.38 7.40 10.71
CA PHE A 184 6.17 7.30 9.26
C PHE A 184 6.95 8.39 8.49
N GLU A 185 6.89 9.65 8.94
CA GLU A 185 7.64 10.75 8.31
C GLU A 185 9.16 10.58 8.44
N GLU A 186 9.64 10.11 9.60
CA GLU A 186 11.07 9.83 9.82
C GLU A 186 11.59 8.67 8.95
N GLU A 187 10.77 7.65 8.68
CA GLU A 187 11.12 6.54 7.80
C GLU A 187 10.86 6.82 6.30
N GLY A 188 10.47 8.05 5.96
CA GLY A 188 10.45 8.57 4.58
C GLY A 188 9.07 8.60 3.91
N PHE A 189 8.01 8.19 4.60
CA PHE A 189 6.66 8.45 4.11
C PHE A 189 6.32 9.94 4.19
N THR A 190 5.32 10.37 3.43
CA THR A 190 4.72 11.70 3.55
C THR A 190 3.32 11.54 4.12
N PHE A 191 3.04 12.20 5.24
CA PHE A 191 1.68 12.31 5.76
C PHE A 191 0.81 13.12 4.79
N VAL A 192 -0.37 12.62 4.46
CA VAL A 192 -1.29 13.23 3.49
C VAL A 192 -2.58 13.66 4.15
N ASP A 193 -3.20 12.78 4.93
CA ASP A 193 -4.52 13.02 5.50
C ASP A 193 -4.79 12.17 6.75
N ASP A 194 -5.77 12.59 7.55
CA ASP A 194 -6.26 11.89 8.73
C ASP A 194 -7.79 11.88 8.73
N PHE A 195 -8.36 10.72 8.41
CA PHE A 195 -9.80 10.50 8.50
C PHE A 195 -10.15 9.99 9.90
N ILE A 196 -11.12 10.65 10.54
CA ILE A 196 -11.62 10.26 11.85
C ILE A 196 -12.74 9.25 11.65
N TRP A 197 -12.47 7.99 12.03
CA TRP A 197 -13.51 6.98 12.16
C TRP A 197 -14.26 7.18 13.48
N ASP A 198 -15.44 7.80 13.41
CA ASP A 198 -16.38 7.89 14.52
C ASP A 198 -17.06 6.52 14.75
N LYS A 199 -16.75 5.91 15.89
CA LYS A 199 -17.30 4.61 16.31
C LYS A 199 -18.69 4.74 16.92
N GLY A 200 -19.20 5.97 17.08
CA GLY A 200 -20.45 6.28 17.73
C GLY A 200 -20.33 6.18 19.25
N GLU A 201 -20.74 5.04 19.82
CA GLU A 201 -20.77 4.88 21.28
C GLU A 201 -19.39 4.53 21.86
N VAL A 202 -19.13 5.07 23.05
CA VAL A 202 -17.91 4.79 23.82
C VAL A 202 -17.89 3.31 24.19
N GLN A 203 -17.04 2.53 23.53
CA GLN A 203 -16.95 1.07 23.72
C GLN A 203 -16.29 0.63 25.05
N SER A 204 -15.88 1.58 25.91
CA SER A 204 -15.25 1.26 27.19
C SER A 204 -15.96 1.94 28.37
N GLU A 205 -16.40 1.13 29.34
CA GLU A 205 -16.82 1.58 30.68
C GLU A 205 -15.61 1.96 31.57
N ARG A 206 -14.39 1.63 31.14
CA ARG A 206 -13.14 2.02 31.81
C ARG A 206 -13.14 3.55 31.87
N HIS A 207 -13.00 4.12 33.07
CA HIS A 207 -13.07 5.57 33.37
C HIS A 207 -14.46 6.17 33.63
N LYS A 208 -15.56 5.40 33.61
CA LYS A 208 -16.80 5.89 34.22
C LYS A 208 -16.63 5.89 35.74
N ASN A 209 -16.05 6.97 36.30
CA ASN A 209 -16.10 7.27 37.73
C ASN A 209 -17.53 7.68 38.11
N ARG A 210 -18.49 6.74 37.97
CA ARG A 210 -19.93 6.97 38.15
C ARG A 210 -20.24 7.60 39.51
N ASN A 211 -19.41 7.33 40.52
CA ASN A 211 -19.56 7.80 41.88
C ASN A 211 -18.85 9.14 42.19
N LYS A 212 -18.21 9.78 41.20
CA LYS A 212 -17.50 11.07 41.40
C LYS A 212 -17.83 12.07 40.28
N PRO A 213 -19.06 12.59 40.19
CA PRO A 213 -19.49 13.54 39.15
C PRO A 213 -18.95 14.97 39.40
N TYR A 214 -17.69 15.10 39.80
CA TYR A 214 -17.04 16.36 40.17
C TYR A 214 -15.94 16.71 39.15
N PRO A 215 -15.59 18.00 39.00
CA PRO A 215 -14.42 18.43 38.22
C PRO A 215 -13.17 17.61 38.58
N PHE A 216 -12.27 17.41 37.62
CA PHE A 216 -11.04 16.59 37.74
C PHE A 216 -11.23 15.06 37.80
N TYR A 217 -12.45 14.55 37.96
CA TYR A 217 -12.71 13.10 37.97
C TYR A 217 -13.41 12.56 36.72
N GLN A 218 -13.90 13.47 35.87
CA GLN A 218 -14.59 13.18 34.62
C GLN A 218 -13.72 13.64 33.45
N TYR A 219 -13.41 12.73 32.53
CA TYR A 219 -12.67 13.02 31.30
C TYR A 219 -13.39 12.39 30.09
N PRO A 220 -13.41 13.07 28.92
CA PRO A 220 -13.94 12.49 27.70
C PRO A 220 -13.18 11.22 27.32
N ILE A 221 -13.93 10.18 26.95
CA ILE A 221 -13.37 8.90 26.52
C ILE A 221 -13.24 8.92 24.99
N ASN A 222 -12.24 8.21 24.48
CA ASN A 222 -12.04 8.13 23.04
C ASN A 222 -13.22 7.37 22.38
N CYS A 223 -13.82 8.00 21.36
CA CYS A 223 -14.92 7.43 20.57
C CYS A 223 -14.56 7.31 19.09
N TYR A 224 -13.30 7.55 18.74
CA TYR A 224 -12.83 7.50 17.37
C TYR A 224 -11.48 6.79 17.24
N GLU A 225 -11.15 6.44 16.01
CA GLU A 225 -9.83 6.00 15.57
C GLU A 225 -9.40 6.86 14.38
N HIS A 226 -8.09 6.96 14.17
CA HIS A 226 -7.49 7.64 13.02
C HIS A 226 -7.33 6.65 11.87
N ILE A 227 -7.71 7.03 10.67
CA ILE A 227 -7.35 6.36 9.42
C ILE A 227 -6.35 7.30 8.73
N LEU A 228 -5.08 7.07 9.01
CA LEU A 228 -3.99 7.89 8.53
C LEU A 228 -3.61 7.48 7.11
N ILE A 229 -3.37 8.47 6.24
CA ILE A 229 -2.99 8.26 4.85
C ILE A 229 -1.55 8.73 4.64
N PHE A 230 -0.70 7.79 4.22
CA PHE A 230 0.71 8.04 3.95
C PHE A 230 1.05 7.70 2.50
N HIS A 231 1.85 8.55 1.87
CA HIS A 231 2.39 8.29 0.53
C HIS A 231 3.87 7.94 0.61
N LYS A 232 4.31 6.95 -0.19
CA LYS A 232 5.72 6.70 -0.45
C LYS A 232 6.17 7.48 -1.68
N HIS A 233 7.15 8.36 -1.51
CA HIS A 233 7.83 9.05 -2.61
C HIS A 233 9.34 8.96 -2.41
N ARG A 234 9.97 7.93 -3.00
CA ARG A 234 11.44 7.85 -2.96
C ARG A 234 12.03 8.98 -3.79
N LYS A 235 13.21 9.47 -3.40
CA LYS A 235 13.99 10.35 -4.27
C LYS A 235 14.49 9.54 -5.47
N ASP A 236 13.83 9.73 -6.61
CA ASP A 236 14.16 9.06 -7.86
C ASP A 236 14.63 10.08 -8.90
N GLU A 237 15.87 9.92 -9.37
CA GLU A 237 16.45 10.76 -10.41
C GLU A 237 16.41 10.14 -11.80
N THR A 238 15.87 8.93 -11.91
CA THR A 238 15.75 8.19 -13.15
C THR A 238 14.93 8.97 -14.16
N ARG A 239 15.46 9.01 -15.38
CA ARG A 239 14.85 9.68 -16.52
C ARG A 239 13.73 8.81 -17.08
N TYR A 240 12.50 9.29 -17.08
CA TYR A 240 11.37 8.51 -17.61
C TYR A 240 10.99 8.94 -19.04
N PRO A 241 10.50 8.01 -19.89
CA PRO A 241 10.12 8.33 -21.24
C PRO A 241 8.87 9.20 -21.28
N CYS A 242 8.77 10.08 -22.29
CA CYS A 242 7.62 10.96 -22.44
C CYS A 242 6.33 10.16 -22.72
N PRO A 243 5.21 10.38 -21.99
CA PRO A 243 3.96 9.65 -22.19
C PRO A 243 3.26 9.92 -23.52
N VAL A 244 3.74 10.92 -24.28
CA VAL A 244 3.16 11.30 -25.57
C VAL A 244 3.92 10.70 -26.75
N CYS A 245 5.25 10.67 -26.71
CA CYS A 245 6.08 10.22 -27.83
C CYS A 245 7.02 9.04 -27.49
N GLY A 246 6.98 8.54 -26.25
CA GLY A 246 7.82 7.43 -25.78
C GLY A 246 9.32 7.74 -25.67
N CYS A 247 9.79 8.93 -26.06
CA CYS A 247 11.21 9.23 -26.13
C CYS A 247 11.81 9.65 -24.77
N LEU A 248 13.07 9.29 -24.52
CA LEU A 248 13.86 9.70 -23.33
C LEU A 248 14.57 11.05 -23.50
N LYS A 249 14.41 11.71 -24.66
CA LYS A 249 14.88 13.09 -24.89
C LYS A 249 14.02 14.09 -24.11
N VAL A 250 14.31 14.19 -22.81
CA VAL A 250 13.59 15.02 -21.84
C VAL A 250 14.59 15.87 -21.04
N ASN A 251 14.15 16.90 -20.34
CA ASN A 251 14.98 17.60 -19.36
C ASN A 251 14.34 17.45 -17.98
N GLY A 252 15.13 17.08 -16.99
CA GLY A 252 14.71 17.08 -15.59
C GLY A 252 14.65 18.51 -15.08
N ASN A 253 13.56 18.86 -14.42
CA ASN A 253 13.45 20.09 -13.64
C ASN A 253 13.68 19.78 -12.15
N ALA A 254 13.38 20.76 -11.29
CA ALA A 254 13.37 20.56 -9.84
C ALA A 254 12.32 19.51 -9.42
N PHE A 255 12.54 18.98 -8.22
CA PHE A 255 11.54 18.20 -7.51
C PHE A 255 10.35 19.10 -7.17
N SER A 256 9.16 18.75 -7.66
CA SER A 256 7.94 19.54 -7.44
C SER A 256 7.32 19.27 -6.07
N GLU A 257 7.53 18.07 -5.55
CA GLU A 257 7.15 17.59 -4.22
C GLU A 257 8.31 16.73 -3.69
N ILE A 258 8.30 16.38 -2.40
CA ILE A 258 9.29 15.47 -1.80
C ILE A 258 9.31 14.17 -2.61
N GLY A 259 10.49 13.82 -3.13
CA GLY A 259 10.71 12.62 -3.94
C GLY A 259 10.17 12.66 -5.39
N ILE A 260 9.39 13.68 -5.79
CA ILE A 260 8.78 13.73 -7.12
C ILE A 260 9.53 14.66 -8.07
N LYS A 261 10.29 14.07 -9.00
CA LYS A 261 10.96 14.80 -10.07
C LYS A 261 10.03 15.01 -11.26
N SER A 262 10.01 16.23 -11.79
CA SER A 262 9.27 16.56 -13.01
C SER A 262 10.19 16.60 -14.23
N TRP A 263 9.69 16.10 -15.35
CA TRP A 263 10.38 16.00 -16.64
C TRP A 263 9.63 16.80 -17.69
N GLU A 264 10.37 17.36 -18.65
CA GLU A 264 9.79 18.05 -19.81
C GLU A 264 10.33 17.46 -21.12
N CYS A 265 9.43 17.09 -22.03
CA CYS A 265 9.82 16.55 -23.33
C CYS A 265 10.56 17.58 -24.21
N LYS A 266 11.70 17.17 -24.75
CA LYS A 266 12.53 17.95 -25.69
C LYS A 266 12.59 17.33 -27.09
N ASN A 267 11.80 16.30 -27.36
CA ASN A 267 11.61 15.80 -28.72
C ASN A 267 10.74 16.77 -29.52
N PHE A 268 11.32 17.45 -30.52
CA PHE A 268 10.60 18.40 -31.38
C PHE A 268 9.51 17.75 -32.24
N GLU A 269 9.61 16.44 -32.49
CA GLU A 269 8.62 15.66 -33.25
C GLU A 269 7.53 15.05 -32.34
N CYS A 270 7.48 15.43 -31.06
CA CYS A 270 6.44 14.99 -30.14
C CYS A 270 5.05 15.45 -30.61
N PHE A 271 4.06 14.56 -30.57
CA PHE A 271 2.70 14.80 -31.09
C PHE A 271 1.96 15.93 -30.36
N GLU A 272 2.26 16.14 -29.09
CA GLU A 272 1.72 17.25 -28.30
C GLU A 272 2.83 18.22 -27.93
N ARG A 273 2.71 19.46 -28.41
CA ARG A 273 3.52 20.61 -27.99
C ARG A 273 2.58 21.79 -27.75
N SER A 274 2.93 22.63 -26.78
CA SER A 274 2.15 23.84 -26.48
C SER A 274 2.28 24.91 -27.56
N LYS A 275 1.43 25.94 -27.51
CA LYS A 275 1.47 27.11 -28.41
C LYS A 275 2.81 27.85 -28.40
N ALA A 276 3.53 27.82 -27.27
CA ALA A 276 4.87 28.38 -27.13
C ALA A 276 5.98 27.38 -27.52
N ASN A 277 5.63 26.31 -28.25
CA ASN A 277 6.52 25.22 -28.64
C ASN A 277 7.23 24.51 -27.46
N ARG A 278 6.63 24.53 -26.28
CA ARG A 278 7.13 23.83 -25.08
C ARG A 278 6.53 22.43 -24.99
N GLY A 279 7.36 21.44 -24.64
CA GLY A 279 6.94 20.03 -24.54
C GLY A 279 6.10 19.72 -23.31
N LYS A 280 5.45 18.55 -23.31
CA LYS A 280 4.66 18.04 -22.19
C LYS A 280 5.51 17.90 -20.92
N ARG A 281 4.98 18.37 -19.79
CA ARG A 281 5.53 18.11 -18.44
C ARG A 281 4.85 16.88 -17.83
N PHE A 282 5.63 16.04 -17.15
CA PHE A 282 5.16 14.80 -16.51
C PHE A 282 6.12 14.34 -15.40
N SER A 283 5.70 13.38 -14.58
CA SER A 283 6.52 12.66 -13.61
C SER A 283 6.19 11.16 -13.68
N LEU A 284 6.98 10.31 -13.01
CA LEU A 284 6.65 8.89 -12.88
C LEU A 284 5.27 8.72 -12.22
N LYS A 285 5.01 9.43 -11.12
CA LYS A 285 3.68 9.47 -10.47
C LYS A 285 2.57 9.75 -11.47
N SER A 286 2.70 10.78 -12.32
CA SER A 286 1.65 11.09 -13.30
C SER A 286 1.51 10.03 -14.39
N ILE A 287 2.60 9.39 -14.81
CA ILE A 287 2.55 8.27 -15.78
C ILE A 287 1.74 7.12 -15.16
N ILE A 288 2.09 6.71 -13.94
CA ILE A 288 1.42 5.60 -13.24
C ILE A 288 -0.06 5.94 -13.03
N THR A 289 -0.38 7.14 -12.52
CA THR A 289 -1.77 7.49 -12.19
C THR A 289 -2.65 7.75 -13.41
N GLN A 290 -2.11 8.23 -14.53
CA GLN A 290 -2.89 8.54 -15.74
C GLN A 290 -3.02 7.36 -16.71
N SER A 291 -2.03 6.46 -16.75
CA SER A 291 -2.01 5.33 -17.70
C SER A 291 -3.21 4.38 -17.56
N ARG A 292 -3.85 4.34 -16.39
CA ARG A 292 -4.98 3.48 -16.07
C ARG A 292 -6.30 4.25 -15.88
N GLN A 293 -6.39 5.53 -16.26
CA GLN A 293 -7.64 6.30 -16.14
C GLN A 293 -8.58 5.97 -17.30
N THR A 294 -9.41 4.95 -17.12
CA THR A 294 -10.47 4.57 -18.06
C THR A 294 -11.80 4.47 -17.33
N GLU A 295 -12.92 4.55 -18.05
CA GLU A 295 -14.27 4.39 -17.47
C GLU A 295 -14.41 3.07 -16.70
N LYS A 296 -13.71 2.02 -17.14
CA LYS A 296 -13.66 0.71 -16.46
C LYS A 296 -13.20 0.81 -15.00
N PHE A 297 -12.34 1.77 -14.68
CA PHE A 297 -11.75 1.95 -13.35
C PHE A 297 -12.28 3.21 -12.64
N ALA A 298 -13.36 3.80 -13.13
CA ALA A 298 -14.01 4.93 -12.47
C ALA A 298 -14.59 4.49 -11.11
N ILE A 299 -14.41 5.34 -10.10
CA ILE A 299 -15.01 5.15 -8.78
C ILE A 299 -16.39 5.81 -8.80
N ASP A 300 -17.38 5.11 -8.26
CA ASP A 300 -18.75 5.62 -8.13
C ASP A 300 -18.80 6.99 -7.41
N GLU A 301 -19.60 7.91 -7.92
CA GLU A 301 -19.70 9.26 -7.37
C GLU A 301 -20.24 9.30 -5.95
N GLU A 302 -21.20 8.44 -5.60
CA GLU A 302 -21.75 8.38 -4.25
C GLU A 302 -20.71 7.88 -3.26
N PHE A 303 -19.89 6.91 -3.68
CA PHE A 303 -18.74 6.44 -2.90
C PHE A 303 -17.75 7.59 -2.64
N ILE A 304 -17.39 8.36 -3.68
CA ILE A 304 -16.52 9.53 -3.51
C ILE A 304 -17.17 10.54 -2.56
N LYS A 305 -18.46 10.85 -2.73
CA LYS A 305 -19.19 11.80 -1.87
C LYS A 305 -19.23 11.35 -0.41
N LYS A 306 -19.37 10.05 -0.13
CA LYS A 306 -19.30 9.48 1.22
C LYS A 306 -17.96 9.79 1.87
N TRP A 307 -16.86 9.55 1.15
CA TRP A 307 -15.49 9.73 1.64
C TRP A 307 -14.89 11.13 1.40
N ARG A 308 -15.70 12.12 1.02
CA ARG A 308 -15.30 13.54 1.02
C ARG A 308 -15.31 14.17 2.41
N ARG A 309 -15.94 13.51 3.38
CA ARG A 309 -15.93 13.95 4.78
C ARG A 309 -14.73 13.31 5.45
N ASP A 310 -13.97 14.11 6.16
CA ASP A 310 -12.84 13.69 6.99
C ASP A 310 -13.32 12.99 8.28
N ILE A 311 -14.56 13.22 8.73
CA ILE A 311 -15.19 12.47 9.83
C ILE A 311 -16.24 11.51 9.27
N ILE A 312 -16.02 10.21 9.51
CA ILE A 312 -16.83 9.12 8.96
C ILE A 312 -17.36 8.24 10.09
N LYS A 313 -18.68 8.15 10.20
CA LYS A 313 -19.34 7.28 11.17
C LYS A 313 -19.52 5.88 10.60
N ILE A 314 -18.82 4.89 11.18
CA ILE A 314 -18.96 3.47 10.83
C ILE A 314 -19.19 2.68 12.12
N ASN A 315 -20.17 1.79 12.10
CA ASN A 315 -20.43 0.94 13.26
C ASN A 315 -19.29 -0.09 13.41
N PRO A 316 -18.71 -0.26 14.61
CA PRO A 316 -17.70 -1.28 14.83
C PRO A 316 -18.25 -2.71 14.66
N VAL A 317 -17.37 -3.66 14.33
CA VAL A 317 -17.74 -5.09 14.22
C VAL A 317 -18.30 -5.59 15.55
N ILE A 318 -19.50 -6.19 15.51
CA ILE A 318 -20.26 -6.59 16.69
C ILE A 318 -19.50 -7.68 17.48
N LYS A 319 -19.27 -7.42 18.77
CA LYS A 319 -18.71 -8.40 19.72
C LYS A 319 -19.81 -9.33 20.21
N ILE A 320 -19.57 -10.64 20.20
CA ILE A 320 -20.56 -11.66 20.62
C ILE A 320 -20.58 -11.80 22.15
N ASN A 321 -19.46 -11.58 22.85
CA ASN A 321 -19.37 -11.85 24.28
C ASN A 321 -18.52 -10.83 25.07
N SER A 322 -18.70 -10.82 26.40
CA SER A 322 -17.96 -9.99 27.36
C SER A 322 -16.45 -10.31 27.45
N ARG A 323 -15.99 -11.38 26.78
CA ARG A 323 -14.58 -11.76 26.62
C ARG A 323 -13.93 -11.15 25.38
N GLY A 324 -14.68 -10.40 24.56
CA GLY A 324 -14.14 -9.64 23.44
C GLY A 324 -13.94 -10.43 22.13
N GLN A 325 -14.48 -11.64 22.01
CA GLN A 325 -14.58 -12.35 20.73
C GLN A 325 -15.74 -11.75 19.91
N ASN A 326 -15.53 -11.55 18.62
CA ASN A 326 -16.57 -11.10 17.69
C ASN A 326 -17.05 -12.21 16.75
N ILE A 327 -18.01 -11.87 15.89
CA ILE A 327 -18.56 -12.75 14.85
C ILE A 327 -17.53 -13.35 13.90
N LEU A 328 -16.34 -12.75 13.79
CA LEU A 328 -15.24 -13.22 12.95
C LEU A 328 -14.21 -14.06 13.73
N GLY A 329 -14.45 -14.35 15.01
CA GLY A 329 -13.55 -15.14 15.86
C GLY A 329 -12.19 -14.50 16.15
N HIS A 330 -12.01 -13.22 15.78
CA HIS A 330 -10.86 -12.40 16.17
C HIS A 330 -11.27 -11.47 17.32
N THR A 331 -10.33 -10.76 17.95
CA THR A 331 -10.67 -9.88 19.09
C THR A 331 -10.79 -8.39 18.75
N ALA A 332 -10.29 -7.96 17.56
CA ALA A 332 -10.27 -6.55 17.15
C ALA A 332 -10.15 -6.27 15.61
N PRO A 333 -11.05 -6.75 14.76
CA PRO A 333 -11.09 -6.39 13.34
C PRO A 333 -11.66 -4.98 13.17
N PHE A 334 -11.09 -4.23 12.23
CA PHE A 334 -11.71 -3.01 11.74
C PHE A 334 -12.83 -3.33 10.72
N PRO A 335 -13.82 -2.43 10.52
CA PRO A 335 -14.89 -2.60 9.56
C PRO A 335 -14.37 -2.71 8.12
N SER A 336 -15.04 -3.49 7.29
CA SER A 336 -14.70 -3.71 5.86
C SER A 336 -14.72 -2.43 5.01
N GLU A 337 -15.37 -1.38 5.49
CA GLU A 337 -15.48 -0.09 4.82
C GLU A 337 -14.12 0.63 4.73
N ILE A 338 -13.23 0.44 5.71
CA ILE A 338 -11.89 1.02 5.71
C ILE A 338 -11.00 0.42 4.60
N PRO A 339 -10.85 -0.91 4.49
CA PRO A 339 -10.11 -1.51 3.38
C PRO A 339 -10.84 -1.31 2.05
N GLU A 340 -12.17 -1.23 2.02
CA GLU A 340 -12.91 -0.90 0.80
C GLU A 340 -12.54 0.49 0.29
N PHE A 341 -12.47 1.48 1.18
CA PHE A 341 -11.96 2.82 0.88
C PHE A 341 -10.54 2.78 0.35
N ALA A 342 -9.61 2.15 1.07
CA ALA A 342 -8.22 2.07 0.66
C ALA A 342 -8.06 1.44 -0.74
N VAL A 343 -8.71 0.28 -0.96
CA VAL A 343 -8.60 -0.48 -2.21
C VAL A 343 -9.23 0.27 -3.38
N LYS A 344 -10.41 0.86 -3.21
CA LYS A 344 -11.06 1.60 -4.31
C LYS A 344 -10.34 2.90 -4.65
N MET A 345 -9.85 3.64 -3.66
CA MET A 345 -9.27 4.97 -3.87
C MET A 345 -7.81 4.94 -4.33
N PHE A 346 -7.03 3.92 -3.93
CA PHE A 346 -5.57 3.94 -4.07
C PHE A 346 -4.96 2.73 -4.79
N SER A 347 -5.77 1.86 -5.39
CA SER A 347 -5.30 0.73 -6.18
C SER A 347 -6.15 0.50 -7.43
N TYR A 348 -5.60 -0.23 -8.41
CA TYR A 348 -6.33 -0.73 -9.57
C TYR A 348 -6.57 -2.24 -9.48
N PRO A 349 -7.49 -2.84 -10.25
CA PRO A 349 -7.56 -4.29 -10.37
C PRO A 349 -6.20 -4.90 -10.70
N ASP A 350 -5.99 -6.13 -10.21
CA ASP A 350 -4.72 -6.87 -10.27
C ASP A 350 -3.55 -6.29 -9.45
N ASP A 351 -3.72 -5.11 -8.82
CA ASP A 351 -2.75 -4.61 -7.83
C ASP A 351 -2.70 -5.51 -6.59
N TYR A 352 -1.58 -5.47 -5.88
CA TYR A 352 -1.24 -6.30 -4.72
C TYR A 352 -1.47 -5.48 -3.45
N VAL A 353 -2.37 -5.95 -2.59
CA VAL A 353 -2.79 -5.26 -1.37
C VAL A 353 -2.30 -6.07 -0.17
N LEU A 354 -1.40 -5.49 0.62
CA LEU A 354 -0.84 -6.14 1.80
C LEU A 354 -1.48 -5.61 3.09
N ASP A 355 -1.82 -6.54 3.97
CA ASP A 355 -2.11 -6.29 5.38
C ASP A 355 -1.04 -6.99 6.24
N PRO A 356 -0.07 -6.25 6.82
CA PRO A 356 0.98 -6.83 7.66
C PRO A 356 0.49 -7.38 9.00
N PHE A 357 -0.72 -7.02 9.43
CA PHE A 357 -1.31 -7.40 10.71
C PHE A 357 -2.73 -7.94 10.48
N ALA A 358 -2.83 -8.99 9.67
CA ALA A 358 -4.05 -9.29 8.96
C ALA A 358 -5.18 -9.83 9.83
N GLY A 359 -4.90 -10.43 11.00
CA GLY A 359 -5.90 -10.86 11.97
C GLY A 359 -6.99 -11.75 11.33
N SER A 360 -8.20 -11.21 11.18
CA SER A 360 -9.36 -11.89 10.55
C SER A 360 -9.38 -11.86 9.02
N PHE A 361 -8.30 -11.41 8.38
CA PHE A 361 -8.15 -11.28 6.92
C PHE A 361 -9.17 -10.36 6.23
N THR A 362 -9.74 -9.38 6.95
CA THR A 362 -10.77 -8.46 6.40
C THR A 362 -10.25 -7.71 5.18
N SER A 363 -9.01 -7.22 5.22
CA SER A 363 -8.37 -6.53 4.09
C SER A 363 -8.17 -7.44 2.88
N VAL A 364 -7.74 -8.68 3.11
CA VAL A 364 -7.52 -9.69 2.07
C VAL A 364 -8.83 -10.04 1.36
N ILE A 365 -9.88 -10.32 2.13
CA ILE A 365 -11.23 -10.58 1.63
C ILE A 365 -11.71 -9.41 0.77
N THR A 366 -11.55 -8.18 1.27
CA THR A 366 -12.00 -6.96 0.60
C THR A 366 -11.24 -6.72 -0.70
N ALA A 367 -9.91 -6.89 -0.69
CA ALA A 367 -9.08 -6.79 -1.88
C ALA A 367 -9.52 -7.79 -2.96
N LYS A 368 -9.69 -9.07 -2.59
CA LYS A 368 -10.14 -10.12 -3.53
C LYS A 368 -11.53 -9.84 -4.10
N LYS A 369 -12.50 -9.44 -3.26
CA LYS A 369 -13.86 -9.08 -3.72
C LYS A 369 -13.86 -7.92 -4.72
N LEU A 370 -12.87 -7.03 -4.63
CA LEU A 370 -12.69 -5.91 -5.54
C LEU A 370 -11.74 -6.24 -6.71
N GLY A 371 -11.34 -7.49 -6.92
CA GLY A 371 -10.50 -7.92 -8.04
C GLY A 371 -9.02 -7.52 -7.91
N ARG A 372 -8.50 -7.44 -6.69
CA ARG A 372 -7.07 -7.28 -6.39
C ARG A 372 -6.51 -8.58 -5.80
N VAL A 373 -5.19 -8.70 -5.77
CA VAL A 373 -4.51 -9.75 -5.01
C VAL A 373 -4.44 -9.31 -3.55
N GLY A 374 -5.07 -10.08 -2.66
CA GLY A 374 -5.02 -9.83 -1.21
C GLY A 374 -3.91 -10.66 -0.56
N ILE A 375 -3.02 -9.99 0.18
CA ILE A 375 -1.93 -10.63 0.93
C ILE A 375 -2.10 -10.29 2.40
N GLY A 376 -2.14 -11.32 3.26
CA GLY A 376 -2.24 -11.14 4.71
C GLY A 376 -1.11 -11.84 5.44
N ILE A 377 -0.49 -11.15 6.39
CA ILE A 377 0.49 -11.76 7.32
C ILE A 377 -0.16 -11.86 8.70
N GLU A 378 -0.10 -13.05 9.30
CA GLU A 378 -0.59 -13.29 10.67
C GLU A 378 0.39 -14.16 11.45
N LEU A 379 0.78 -13.67 12.62
CA LEU A 379 1.77 -14.33 13.49
C LEU A 379 1.15 -15.54 14.21
N ASN A 380 -0.06 -15.42 14.72
CA ASN A 380 -0.62 -16.38 15.68
C ASN A 380 -1.55 -17.40 15.02
N LYS A 381 -0.99 -18.25 14.14
CA LYS A 381 -1.74 -19.34 13.47
C LYS A 381 -2.48 -20.23 14.46
N ALA A 382 -1.88 -20.52 15.61
CA ALA A 382 -2.48 -21.39 16.62
C ALA A 382 -3.75 -20.78 17.26
N MET A 383 -3.79 -19.46 17.44
CA MET A 383 -4.92 -18.78 18.08
C MET A 383 -6.02 -18.37 17.10
N PHE A 384 -5.64 -17.91 15.90
CA PHE A 384 -6.57 -17.30 14.96
C PHE A 384 -6.71 -18.06 13.63
N GLY A 385 -5.88 -19.08 13.39
CA GLY A 385 -5.82 -19.78 12.10
C GLY A 385 -7.17 -20.33 11.66
N GLU A 386 -7.82 -21.12 12.51
CA GLU A 386 -9.10 -21.73 12.18
C GLU A 386 -10.22 -20.69 11.97
N SER A 387 -10.35 -19.72 12.90
CA SER A 387 -11.42 -18.72 12.81
C SER A 387 -11.24 -17.77 11.64
N SER A 388 -10.02 -17.29 11.40
CA SER A 388 -9.71 -16.39 10.29
C SER A 388 -9.86 -17.08 8.93
N MET A 389 -9.45 -18.35 8.81
CA MET A 389 -9.66 -19.12 7.58
C MET A 389 -11.14 -19.44 7.32
N ASN A 390 -11.90 -19.79 8.35
CA ASN A 390 -13.34 -19.96 8.22
C ASN A 390 -14.04 -18.66 7.78
N ASN A 391 -13.63 -17.51 8.33
CA ASN A 391 -14.14 -16.21 7.90
C ASN A 391 -13.81 -15.93 6.42
N LEU A 392 -12.57 -16.17 6.01
CA LEU A 392 -12.09 -15.99 4.64
C LEU A 392 -12.91 -16.83 3.65
N ILE A 393 -13.05 -18.14 3.91
CA ILE A 393 -13.80 -19.07 3.06
C ILE A 393 -15.27 -18.67 2.96
N ASN A 394 -15.94 -18.50 4.11
CA ASN A 394 -17.37 -18.15 4.15
C ASN A 394 -17.65 -16.82 3.44
N SER A 395 -16.80 -15.82 3.67
CA SER A 395 -16.99 -14.48 3.10
C SER A 395 -16.78 -14.44 1.59
N LEU A 396 -15.87 -15.25 1.07
CA LEU A 396 -15.58 -15.32 -0.37
C LEU A 396 -16.61 -16.18 -1.11
N GLN A 397 -17.08 -17.27 -0.50
CA GLN A 397 -18.13 -18.12 -1.08
C GLN A 397 -19.51 -17.45 -1.08
N ALA A 398 -19.86 -16.67 -0.05
CA ALA A 398 -21.16 -16.00 0.03
C ALA A 398 -21.37 -14.89 -1.02
N GLY A 399 -20.30 -14.42 -1.68
CA GLY A 399 -20.35 -13.29 -2.62
C GLY A 399 -20.33 -13.69 -4.10
N LEU A 400 -20.10 -14.95 -4.43
CA LEU A 400 -19.91 -15.42 -5.81
C LEU A 400 -20.98 -16.46 -6.13
N PHE A 401 -21.98 -16.04 -6.91
CA PHE A 401 -23.06 -16.92 -7.41
C PHE A 401 -22.57 -17.94 -8.47
N GLU A 402 -21.26 -18.06 -8.70
CA GLU A 402 -20.67 -19.00 -9.67
C GLU A 402 -19.73 -19.98 -8.96
N GLN A 403 -19.96 -21.27 -9.24
CA GLN A 403 -19.51 -22.47 -8.54
C GLN A 403 -18.01 -22.81 -8.73
N ASN A 404 -17.10 -21.85 -8.60
CA ASN A 404 -15.67 -22.16 -8.55
C ASN A 404 -15.15 -22.00 -7.11
N GLU A 405 -14.62 -23.07 -6.53
CA GLU A 405 -13.90 -23.02 -5.26
C GLU A 405 -12.69 -22.10 -5.42
N ILE A 406 -12.60 -21.03 -4.61
CA ILE A 406 -11.42 -20.15 -4.57
C ILE A 406 -10.29 -20.89 -3.86
N GLU A 407 -9.15 -21.04 -4.54
CA GLU A 407 -7.92 -21.54 -3.95
C GLU A 407 -7.30 -20.47 -3.04
N ILE A 408 -7.08 -20.83 -1.78
CA ILE A 408 -6.37 -19.99 -0.82
C ILE A 408 -4.95 -20.52 -0.72
N ALA A 409 -3.98 -19.72 -1.18
CA ALA A 409 -2.56 -20.08 -1.10
C ALA A 409 -2.02 -19.72 0.29
N GLU A 410 -1.32 -20.67 0.94
CA GLU A 410 -0.70 -20.47 2.25
C GLU A 410 0.80 -20.78 2.21
N ILE A 411 1.59 -20.01 2.97
CA ILE A 411 2.98 -20.34 3.30
C ILE A 411 3.21 -20.18 4.81
N ASN A 412 4.03 -21.04 5.39
CA ASN A 412 4.37 -20.99 6.81
C ASN A 412 5.84 -20.61 7.00
N LEU A 413 6.09 -19.55 7.76
CA LEU A 413 7.40 -19.00 8.11
C LEU A 413 7.64 -19.01 9.63
N LEU A 414 6.76 -19.67 10.40
CA LEU A 414 6.90 -19.87 11.86
C LEU A 414 8.02 -20.83 12.23
#